data_AF-A0A1A9M8I2-F1
#
_entry.id   AF-A0A1A9M8I2-F1
#
_cell.length_a   1.000
_cell.length_b   1.000
_cell.length_c   1.000
_cell.angle_alpha   90.00
_cell.angle_beta   90.00
_cell.angle_gamma   90.00
#
_symmetry.space_group_name_H-M   'P 1'
#
loop_
_entity.id
_entity.type
_entity.pdbx_description
1 polymer ?
#
loop_
_entity_poly.entity_id
_entity_poly.type
_entity_poly.pdbx_seq_one_letter_code
_entity_poly.pdbx_strand_id
1 'polypeptide(L)'
;MNDEDRVEQAKPSQDVAQPAFPSDHRDYPLFSAIQAQLPRGTSDEKAAEVLHAVKESGIERADQLRKVTIQDDVAFVFGKTPGFHSETALNTPSPGINVTLQKTAELDQQRTQEMAQFQREREEIDKNPAGPVMTLAAHSQQKMMADASSGDGGGG
;
A
#
# COMPACT_ATOMS: atom_id res chain seq x y z
N MET A 1 49.32 -26.77 44.59
CA MET A 1 48.28 -26.01 45.30
C MET A 1 48.21 -24.61 44.73
N ASN A 2 46.98 -24.15 44.47
CA ASN A 2 46.52 -22.84 43.98
C ASN A 2 46.56 -22.75 42.43
N ASP A 3 45.52 -23.12 41.68
CA ASP A 3 44.08 -22.73 41.65
C ASP A 3 43.84 -21.33 41.05
N GLU A 4 43.18 -21.37 39.89
CA GLU A 4 42.15 -20.43 39.39
C GLU A 4 42.54 -18.94 39.20
N ASP A 5 42.72 -18.54 37.94
CA ASP A 5 41.85 -17.48 37.40
C ASP A 5 41.65 -17.68 35.88
N ARG A 6 40.50 -18.28 35.59
CA ARG A 6 39.93 -18.50 34.28
C ARG A 6 39.46 -17.14 33.75
N VAL A 7 40.33 -16.42 33.05
CA VAL A 7 39.88 -15.35 32.15
C VAL A 7 39.26 -16.01 30.92
N GLU A 8 38.02 -16.44 31.12
CA GLU A 8 37.03 -16.71 30.11
C GLU A 8 36.95 -15.45 29.25
N GLN A 9 37.68 -15.46 28.12
CA GLN A 9 37.49 -14.50 27.05
C GLN A 9 36.05 -14.67 26.58
N ALA A 10 35.14 -13.92 27.19
CA ALA A 10 33.84 -13.63 26.64
C ALA A 10 34.09 -12.91 25.32
N LYS A 11 34.16 -13.71 24.25
CA LYS A 11 34.01 -13.23 22.88
C LYS A 11 32.81 -12.29 22.91
N PRO A 12 32.88 -11.07 22.35
CA PRO A 12 31.66 -10.33 22.12
C PRO A 12 30.82 -11.24 21.24
N SER A 13 29.74 -11.79 21.81
CA SER A 13 28.69 -12.44 21.05
C SER A 13 28.35 -11.43 19.98
N GLN A 14 28.79 -11.71 18.76
CA GLN A 14 28.29 -11.01 17.60
C GLN A 14 26.82 -11.41 17.58
N ASP A 15 26.01 -10.59 18.26
CA ASP A 15 24.60 -10.46 17.99
C ASP A 15 24.54 -10.35 16.48
N VAL A 16 24.15 -11.43 15.83
CA VAL A 16 23.94 -11.46 14.39
C VAL A 16 22.76 -10.52 14.24
N ALA A 17 23.05 -9.22 14.12
CA ALA A 17 22.05 -8.17 14.03
C ALA A 17 21.13 -8.60 12.92
N GLN A 18 19.93 -9.05 13.30
CA GLN A 18 18.92 -9.43 12.33
C GLN A 18 18.79 -8.24 11.38
N PRO A 19 18.72 -8.47 10.05
CA PRO A 19 18.55 -7.39 9.10
C PRO A 19 17.40 -6.51 9.58
N ALA A 20 17.70 -5.28 9.99
CA ALA A 20 16.72 -4.36 10.53
C ALA A 20 16.17 -3.50 9.40
N PHE A 21 14.92 -3.05 9.53
CA PHE A 21 14.38 -2.10 8.58
C PHE A 21 15.13 -0.76 8.68
N PRO A 22 15.64 -0.17 7.59
CA PRO A 22 16.47 1.04 7.66
C PRO A 22 15.67 2.24 8.21
N SER A 23 16.14 2.84 9.30
CA SER A 23 15.44 3.97 9.95
C SER A 23 15.38 5.24 9.11
N ASP A 24 16.35 5.43 8.22
CA ASP A 24 16.39 6.56 7.28
C ASP A 24 15.51 6.34 6.03
N HIS A 25 14.81 5.21 5.94
CA HIS A 25 13.94 4.91 4.80
C HIS A 25 12.64 5.72 4.85
N ARG A 26 12.15 6.16 3.69
CA ARG A 26 10.91 6.95 3.55
C ARG A 26 9.68 6.29 4.18
N ASP A 27 9.61 4.96 4.13
CA ASP A 27 8.48 4.18 4.68
C ASP A 27 8.65 3.80 6.15
N TYR A 28 9.77 4.16 6.78
CA TYR A 28 10.05 3.84 8.18
C TYR A 28 8.94 4.29 9.15
N PRO A 29 8.32 5.48 9.01
CA PRO A 29 7.23 5.88 9.90
C PRO A 29 6.02 4.93 9.82
N LEU A 30 5.67 4.44 8.62
CA LEU A 30 4.56 3.49 8.46
C LEU A 30 4.96 2.11 8.98
N PHE A 31 6.18 1.65 8.67
CA PHE A 31 6.75 0.41 9.21
C PHE A 31 6.69 0.39 10.74
N SER A 32 7.19 1.43 11.39
CA SER A 32 7.23 1.54 12.85
C SER A 32 5.82 1.54 13.46
N ALA A 33 4.86 2.24 12.83
CA ALA A 33 3.48 2.27 13.29
C ALA A 33 2.76 0.91 13.18
N ILE A 34 3.10 0.12 12.16
CA ILE A 34 2.63 -1.27 11.99
C ILE A 34 3.29 -2.16 13.04
N GLN A 35 4.62 -2.13 13.13
CA GLN A 35 5.42 -2.96 14.04
C GLN A 35 4.98 -2.77 15.50
N ALA A 36 4.66 -1.55 15.92
CA ALA A 36 4.18 -1.24 17.26
C ALA A 36 2.84 -1.91 17.63
N GLN A 37 2.05 -2.34 16.65
CA GLN A 37 0.76 -3.01 16.84
C GLN A 37 0.80 -4.52 16.54
N LEU A 38 1.92 -5.03 16.01
CA LEU A 38 2.12 -6.45 15.80
C LEU A 38 2.46 -7.17 17.12
N PRO A 39 2.25 -8.49 17.21
CA PRO A 39 2.66 -9.28 18.37
C PRO A 39 4.15 -9.10 18.69
N ARG A 40 4.48 -9.11 19.99
CA ARG A 40 5.89 -9.11 20.40
C ARG A 40 6.59 -10.35 19.84
N GLY A 41 7.78 -10.15 19.30
CA GLY A 41 8.57 -11.23 18.68
C GLY A 41 8.30 -11.43 17.19
N THR A 42 7.39 -10.66 16.57
CA THR A 42 7.35 -10.58 15.11
C THR A 42 8.66 -9.99 14.59
N SER A 43 9.30 -10.67 13.64
CA SER A 43 10.58 -10.23 13.07
C SER A 43 10.39 -8.99 12.18
N ASP A 44 11.46 -8.24 11.99
CA ASP A 44 11.47 -7.07 11.12
C ASP A 44 11.16 -7.45 9.66
N GLU A 45 11.57 -8.64 9.20
CA GLU A 45 11.21 -9.13 7.87
C GLU A 45 9.72 -9.37 7.72
N LYS A 46 9.06 -9.96 8.73
CA LYS A 46 7.60 -10.12 8.71
C LYS A 46 6.90 -8.78 8.80
N ALA A 47 7.35 -7.86 9.64
CA ALA A 47 6.80 -6.51 9.70
C ALA A 47 6.98 -5.75 8.37
N ALA A 48 8.09 -5.96 7.66
CA ALA A 48 8.33 -5.41 6.33
C ALA A 48 7.38 -6.00 5.28
N GLU A 49 7.10 -7.31 5.34
CA GLU A 49 6.11 -7.95 4.47
C GLU A 49 4.70 -7.36 4.70
N VAL A 50 4.31 -7.17 5.98
CA VAL A 50 3.05 -6.50 6.30
C VAL A 50 3.03 -5.07 5.75
N LEU A 51 4.12 -4.31 5.88
CA LEU A 51 4.26 -2.98 5.28
C LEU A 51 4.00 -3.01 3.76
N HIS A 52 4.58 -3.97 3.05
CA HIS A 52 4.39 -4.12 1.61
C HIS A 52 2.91 -4.34 1.26
N ALA A 53 2.25 -5.29 1.92
CA ALA A 53 0.83 -5.58 1.71
C ALA A 53 -0.07 -4.38 2.07
N VAL A 54 0.27 -3.65 3.12
CA VAL A 54 -0.41 -2.40 3.52
C VAL A 54 -0.31 -1.36 2.42
N LYS A 55 0.88 -1.17 1.84
CA LYS A 55 1.07 -0.25 0.73
C LYS A 55 0.31 -0.71 -0.50
N GLU A 56 0.32 -2.00 -0.85
CA GLU A 56 -0.48 -2.56 -1.96
C GLU A 56 -1.98 -2.25 -1.81
N SER A 57 -2.51 -2.25 -0.59
CA SER A 57 -3.91 -1.89 -0.32
C SER A 57 -4.27 -0.41 -0.47
N GLY A 58 -3.27 0.47 -0.67
CA GLY A 58 -3.46 1.92 -0.81
C GLY A 58 -3.23 2.72 0.48
N ILE A 59 -2.75 2.09 1.55
CA ILE A 59 -2.34 2.77 2.78
C ILE A 59 -0.85 3.09 2.67
N GLU A 60 -0.53 4.33 2.33
CA GLU A 60 0.83 4.74 1.95
C GLU A 60 1.61 5.42 3.08
N ARG A 61 0.91 5.89 4.12
CA ARG A 61 1.53 6.66 5.21
C ARG A 61 0.97 6.29 6.58
N ALA A 62 1.76 6.53 7.62
CA ALA A 62 1.37 6.26 9.01
C ALA A 62 0.09 6.99 9.43
N ASP A 63 -0.15 8.21 8.93
CA ASP A 63 -1.37 8.98 9.21
C ASP A 63 -2.62 8.39 8.54
N GLN A 64 -2.48 7.48 7.58
CA GLN A 64 -3.58 6.78 6.91
C GLN A 64 -3.91 5.43 7.58
N LEU A 65 -3.03 4.93 8.44
CA LEU A 65 -3.27 3.72 9.23
C LEU A 65 -4.37 4.00 10.27
N ARG A 66 -5.39 3.14 10.34
CA ARG A 66 -6.45 3.20 11.35
C ARG A 66 -6.15 2.27 12.52
N LYS A 67 -5.90 1.00 12.24
CA LYS A 67 -5.59 -0.03 13.24
C LYS A 67 -5.03 -1.29 12.59
N VAL A 68 -4.31 -2.08 13.39
CA VAL A 68 -3.97 -3.48 13.09
C VAL A 68 -4.71 -4.39 14.08
N THR A 69 -5.35 -5.44 13.58
CA THR A 69 -5.98 -6.48 14.39
C THR A 69 -5.34 -7.82 14.05
N ILE A 70 -5.08 -8.65 15.06
CA ILE A 70 -4.56 -10.01 14.86
C ILE A 70 -5.68 -11.02 15.13
N GLN A 71 -5.91 -11.93 14.19
CA GLN A 71 -6.84 -13.05 14.35
C GLN A 71 -6.26 -14.28 13.64
N ASP A 72 -6.17 -15.40 14.36
CA ASP A 72 -5.69 -16.69 13.83
C ASP A 72 -4.35 -16.58 13.07
N ASP A 73 -3.36 -15.90 13.68
CA ASP A 73 -2.04 -15.61 13.10
C ASP A 73 -2.07 -14.77 11.82
N VAL A 74 -3.18 -14.11 11.50
CA VAL A 74 -3.29 -13.16 10.39
C VAL A 74 -3.36 -11.73 10.94
N ALA A 75 -2.50 -10.86 10.41
CA ALA A 75 -2.58 -9.42 10.62
C ALA A 75 -3.55 -8.80 9.62
N PHE A 76 -4.67 -8.30 10.12
CA PHE A 76 -5.63 -7.49 9.38
C PHE A 76 -5.32 -6.01 9.63
N VAL A 77 -4.89 -5.32 8.59
CA VAL A 77 -4.55 -3.89 8.67
C VAL A 77 -5.64 -3.08 8.00
N PHE A 78 -6.14 -2.06 8.69
CA PHE A 78 -7.22 -1.21 8.19
C PHE A 78 -6.74 0.22 8.01
N GLY A 79 -7.08 0.80 6.86
CA GLY A 79 -6.86 2.20 6.55
C GLY A 79 -7.95 3.12 7.09
N LYS A 80 -7.69 4.43 7.07
CA LYS A 80 -8.70 5.46 7.36
C LYS A 80 -9.67 5.62 6.20
N THR A 81 -9.21 5.46 4.97
CA THR A 81 -10.05 5.43 3.76
C THR A 81 -10.86 4.13 3.72
N PRO A 82 -12.20 4.19 3.64
CA PRO A 82 -13.03 2.99 3.50
C PRO A 82 -12.59 2.13 2.31
N GLY A 83 -12.59 0.81 2.49
CA GLY A 83 -12.15 -0.15 1.48
C GLY A 83 -10.65 -0.48 1.51
N PHE A 84 -9.80 0.38 2.09
CA PHE A 84 -8.37 0.09 2.19
C PHE A 84 -8.09 -0.82 3.38
N HIS A 85 -7.70 -2.06 3.08
CA HIS A 85 -7.31 -3.06 4.06
C HIS A 85 -6.34 -4.06 3.44
N SER A 86 -5.52 -4.68 4.27
CA SER A 86 -4.62 -5.76 3.87
C SER A 86 -4.66 -6.89 4.89
N GLU A 87 -4.29 -8.08 4.43
CA GLU A 87 -4.22 -9.29 5.23
C GLU A 87 -2.86 -9.94 5.02
N THR A 88 -2.21 -10.38 6.10
CA THR A 88 -0.90 -11.01 6.01
C THR A 88 -0.76 -12.08 7.07
N ALA A 89 -0.44 -13.31 6.66
CA ALA A 89 -0.15 -14.40 7.57
C ALA A 89 1.20 -14.17 8.29
N LEU A 90 1.19 -14.22 9.61
CA LEU A 90 2.35 -14.00 10.47
C LEU A 90 3.15 -15.28 10.72
N ASN A 91 2.55 -16.44 10.50
CA ASN A 91 3.13 -17.76 10.73
C ASN A 91 3.82 -18.38 9.50
N THR A 92 3.89 -17.64 8.39
CA THR A 92 4.60 -18.05 7.17
C THR A 92 6.02 -17.47 7.14
N PRO A 93 6.97 -18.10 6.42
CA PRO A 93 8.27 -17.48 6.17
C PRO A 93 8.11 -16.14 5.44
N SER A 94 8.83 -15.10 5.88
CA SER A 94 8.85 -13.81 5.20
C SER A 94 9.98 -13.74 4.16
N PRO A 95 9.81 -12.97 3.07
CA PRO A 95 10.94 -12.56 2.26
C PRO A 95 11.94 -11.72 3.07
N GLY A 96 13.22 -11.76 2.72
CA GLY A 96 14.23 -10.92 3.37
C GLY A 96 13.98 -9.43 3.15
N ILE A 97 14.35 -8.59 4.13
CA ILE A 97 14.09 -7.13 4.11
C ILE A 97 14.47 -6.44 2.81
N ASN A 98 15.66 -6.73 2.25
CA ASN A 98 16.12 -6.08 1.03
C ASN A 98 15.21 -6.39 -0.17
N VAL A 99 14.69 -7.62 -0.25
CA VAL A 99 13.75 -8.03 -1.31
C VAL A 99 12.43 -7.28 -1.15
N THR A 100 11.94 -7.16 0.09
CA THR A 100 10.68 -6.47 0.37
C THR A 100 10.79 -4.96 0.13
N LEU A 101 11.91 -4.34 0.49
CA LEU A 101 12.21 -2.94 0.19
C LEU A 101 12.25 -2.69 -1.31
N GLN A 102 12.90 -3.58 -2.07
CA GLN A 102 12.92 -3.49 -3.53
C GLN A 102 11.50 -3.53 -4.12
N LYS A 103 10.69 -4.53 -3.75
CA LYS A 103 9.30 -4.65 -4.22
C LYS A 103 8.46 -3.41 -3.87
N THR A 104 8.68 -2.87 -2.68
CA THR A 104 7.97 -1.66 -2.22
C THR A 104 8.36 -0.43 -3.04
N ALA A 105 9.64 -0.28 -3.37
CA ALA A 105 10.11 0.79 -4.25
C ALA A 105 9.56 0.65 -5.68
N GLU A 106 9.50 -0.58 -6.21
CA GLU A 106 8.93 -0.87 -7.53
C GLU A 106 7.43 -0.52 -7.58
N LEU A 107 6.67 -0.88 -6.55
CA LEU A 107 5.26 -0.51 -6.42
C LEU A 107 5.04 1.01 -6.41
N ASP A 108 5.85 1.74 -5.63
CA ASP A 108 5.78 3.20 -5.57
C ASP A 108 6.07 3.84 -6.94
N GLN A 109 7.05 3.30 -7.67
CA GLN A 109 7.38 3.76 -9.01
C GLN A 109 6.24 3.48 -10.00
N GLN A 110 5.64 2.28 -9.96
CA GLN A 110 4.51 1.94 -10.82
C GLN A 110 3.36 2.93 -10.62
N ARG A 111 2.94 3.17 -9.37
CA ARG A 111 1.85 4.11 -9.09
C ARG A 111 2.15 5.53 -9.52
N THR A 112 3.39 5.99 -9.32
CA THR A 112 3.81 7.32 -9.76
C THR A 112 3.69 7.45 -11.28
N GLN A 113 4.08 6.40 -12.02
CA GLN A 113 3.95 6.37 -13.48
C GLN A 113 2.49 6.33 -13.93
N GLU A 114 1.65 5.51 -13.31
CA GLU A 114 0.21 5.43 -13.59
C GLU A 114 -0.48 6.78 -13.36
N MET A 115 -0.20 7.45 -12.23
CA MET A 115 -0.75 8.78 -11.98
C MET A 115 -0.26 9.82 -12.98
N ALA A 116 1.01 9.77 -13.40
CA ALA A 116 1.53 10.68 -14.42
C ALA A 116 0.90 10.43 -15.79
N GLN A 117 0.63 9.16 -16.15
CA GLN A 117 -0.09 8.82 -17.37
C GLN A 117 -1.54 9.30 -17.32
N PHE A 118 -2.24 9.06 -16.22
CA PHE A 118 -3.61 9.51 -16.03
C PHE A 118 -3.74 11.03 -16.11
N GLN A 119 -2.77 11.77 -15.56
CA GLN A 119 -2.72 13.23 -15.70
C GLN A 119 -2.57 13.66 -17.16
N ARG A 120 -1.64 13.06 -17.91
CA ARG A 120 -1.46 13.37 -19.34
C ARG A 120 -2.70 13.06 -20.16
N GLU A 121 -3.35 11.92 -19.91
CA GLU A 121 -4.59 11.56 -20.60
C GLU A 121 -5.70 12.59 -20.33
N ARG A 122 -5.84 13.05 -19.08
CA ARG A 122 -6.79 14.11 -18.73
C ARG A 122 -6.47 15.44 -19.42
N GLU A 123 -5.20 15.83 -19.53
CA GLU A 123 -4.79 17.03 -20.26
C GLU A 123 -5.07 16.92 -21.77
N GLU A 124 -4.92 15.73 -22.35
CA GLU A 124 -5.26 15.48 -23.75
C GLU A 124 -6.77 15.57 -23.98
N ILE A 125 -7.58 15.02 -23.08
CA ILE A 125 -9.04 15.14 -23.13
C ILE A 125 -9.48 16.59 -22.96
N ASP A 126 -8.86 17.36 -22.06
CA ASP A 126 -9.17 18.77 -21.86
C ASP A 126 -8.82 19.63 -23.10
N LYS A 127 -7.70 19.32 -23.77
CA LYS A 127 -7.28 19.98 -25.02
C LYS A 127 -8.11 19.55 -26.23
N ASN A 128 -8.62 18.32 -26.25
CA ASN A 128 -9.47 17.79 -27.31
C ASN A 128 -10.76 17.18 -26.74
N PRO A 129 -11.73 18.03 -26.32
CA PRO A 129 -12.93 17.54 -25.64
C PRO A 129 -13.80 16.66 -26.56
N ALA A 130 -13.58 16.66 -27.89
CA ALA A 130 -14.29 15.84 -28.89
C ALA A 130 -13.81 14.37 -28.99
N GLY A 131 -13.09 13.87 -27.98
CA GLY A 131 -12.73 12.45 -27.86
C GLY A 131 -13.93 11.52 -27.61
N PRO A 132 -13.70 10.18 -27.59
CA PRO A 132 -14.75 9.16 -27.60
C PRO A 132 -15.80 9.24 -26.46
N VAL A 133 -15.48 9.91 -25.33
CA VAL A 133 -16.44 10.18 -24.26
C VAL A 133 -17.50 11.23 -24.65
N MET A 134 -17.17 12.22 -25.50
CA MET A 134 -18.15 13.18 -26.01
C MET A 134 -19.12 12.53 -26.99
N THR A 135 -18.69 11.54 -27.79
CA THR A 135 -19.61 10.79 -28.65
C THR A 135 -20.68 10.07 -27.83
N LEU A 136 -20.33 9.51 -26.66
CA LEU A 136 -21.30 8.83 -25.80
C LEU A 136 -22.29 9.80 -25.15
N ALA A 137 -21.81 10.96 -24.67
CA ALA A 137 -22.65 12.01 -24.09
C ALA A 137 -23.55 12.69 -25.14
N ALA A 138 -23.01 13.01 -26.32
CA ALA A 138 -23.76 13.58 -27.44
C ALA A 138 -24.84 12.62 -27.95
N HIS A 139 -24.54 11.33 -28.05
CA HIS A 139 -25.55 10.33 -28.46
C HIS A 139 -26.69 10.22 -27.43
N SER A 140 -26.39 10.37 -26.12
CA SER A 140 -27.42 10.39 -25.08
C SER A 140 -28.29 11.65 -25.12
N GLN A 141 -27.71 12.83 -25.37
CA GLN A 141 -28.48 14.07 -25.55
C GLN A 141 -29.32 14.04 -26.82
N GLN A 142 -28.77 13.52 -27.92
CA GLN A 142 -29.49 13.43 -29.19
C GLN A 142 -30.70 12.47 -29.10
N LYS A 143 -30.60 11.39 -28.31
CA LYS A 143 -31.72 10.48 -28.05
C LYS A 143 -32.82 11.12 -27.17
N MET A 144 -32.45 11.97 -26.20
CA MET A 144 -33.43 12.70 -25.39
C MET A 144 -34.14 13.81 -26.17
N MET A 145 -33.46 14.50 -27.09
CA MET A 145 -34.07 15.51 -27.96
C MET A 145 -35.01 14.89 -29.01
N ALA A 146 -34.70 13.69 -29.52
CA ALA A 146 -35.56 12.98 -30.47
C ALA A 146 -36.87 12.48 -29.83
N ASP A 147 -36.83 12.10 -28.55
CA ASP A 147 -38.00 11.68 -27.76
C ASP A 147 -38.89 12.89 -27.41
N ALA A 148 -38.28 13.99 -26.94
CA ALA A 148 -38.99 15.22 -26.59
C ALA A 148 -39.63 15.94 -27.81
N SER A 149 -39.07 15.78 -29.00
CA SER A 149 -39.62 16.37 -30.24
C SER A 149 -40.75 15.55 -30.87
N SER A 150 -41.03 14.33 -30.37
CA SER A 150 -42.11 13.47 -30.91
C SER A 150 -43.40 13.52 -30.08
N GLY A 151 -43.48 14.39 -29.07
CA GLY A 151 -44.58 14.45 -28.11
C GLY A 151 -45.26 15.81 -28.00
N ASP A 152 -45.73 16.40 -29.10
CA ASP A 152 -46.86 17.35 -29.04
C ASP A 152 -47.56 17.47 -30.40
N GLY A 153 -48.89 17.32 -30.40
CA GLY A 153 -49.68 17.46 -31.62
C GLY A 153 -51.07 16.80 -31.57
N GLY A 154 -51.98 17.35 -30.75
CA GLY A 154 -53.40 17.37 -31.13
C GLY A 154 -54.40 16.89 -30.09
N GLY A 155 -54.71 17.77 -29.12
CA GLY A 155 -56.03 17.80 -28.49
C GLY A 155 -56.97 18.72 -29.28
N GLY A 156 -58.22 18.29 -29.48
CA GLY A 156 -59.31 19.01 -30.13
C GLY A 156 -60.51 18.13 -30.32
#